data_AF-K3WHG1-F1
#
_entry.id   AF-K3WHG1-F1
#
_cell.length_a   1.000
_cell.length_b   1.000
_cell.length_c   1.000
_cell.angle_alpha   90.00
_cell.angle_beta   90.00
_cell.angle_gamma   90.00
#
_symmetry.space_group_name_H-M   'P 1'
#
loop_
_entity.id
_entity.type
_entity.pdbx_description
1 polymer ?
#
loop_
_entity_poly.entity_id
_entity_poly.type
_entity_poly.pdbx_seq_one_letter_code
_entity_poly.pdbx_strand_id
1 'polypeptide(L)' 'MTPERVAAFIDSLELGSEYGAAFLQQRIDGAMLQQATHGDLEELGVSLRLHRVRILDAITSADQG' A
#
# COMPACT_ATOMS: atom_id res chain seq x y z
N MET A 1 -3.85 -1.02 11.24
CA MET A 1 -2.51 -1.64 11.12
C MET A 1 -1.44 -0.61 11.49
N THR A 2 -0.34 -1.00 12.14
CA THR A 2 0.82 -0.12 12.34
C THR A 2 1.60 0.07 11.03
N PRO A 3 2.46 1.09 10.90
CA PRO A 3 3.27 1.29 9.69
C PRO A 3 4.14 0.10 9.32
N GLU A 4 4.73 -0.62 10.28
CA GLU A 4 5.53 -1.82 9.99
C GLU A 4 4.66 -2.94 9.41
N ARG A 5 3.42 -3.06 9.89
CA ARG A 5 2.47 -4.06 9.41
C ARG A 5 1.94 -3.69 8.03
N VAL A 6 1.77 -2.40 7.74
CA VAL A 6 1.45 -1.91 6.38
C VAL A 6 2.58 -2.23 5.42
N ALA A 7 3.82 -1.93 5.79
CA ALA A 7 4.98 -2.25 4.96
C ALA A 7 5.05 -3.74 4.61
N ALA A 8 4.96 -4.62 5.62
CA ALA A 8 4.96 -6.06 5.43
C ALA A 8 3.77 -6.55 4.58
N PHE A 9 2.58 -5.95 4.77
CA PHE A 9 1.41 -6.27 3.95
C PHE A 9 1.63 -5.90 2.48
N ILE A 10 2.15 -4.70 2.20
CA ILE A 10 2.41 -4.25 0.84
C ILE A 10 3.47 -5.15 0.16
N ASP A 11 4.55 -5.49 0.85
CA ASP A 11 5.58 -6.39 0.31
C ASP A 11 5.04 -7.82 0.09
N SER A 12 4.08 -8.26 0.91
CA SER A 12 3.42 -9.57 0.72
C SER A 12 2.55 -9.68 -0.53
N LEU A 13 2.27 -8.57 -1.21
CA LEU A 13 1.52 -8.57 -2.48
C LEU A 13 2.38 -9.01 -3.67
N GLU A 14 3.69 -9.22 -3.48
CA GLU A 14 4.64 -9.76 -4.47
C GLU A 14 4.57 -9.03 -5.83
N LEU A 15 4.42 -7.70 -5.81
CA LEU A 15 4.25 -6.85 -6.99
C LEU A 15 5.58 -6.63 -7.78
N GLY A 16 6.61 -7.42 -7.51
CA GLY A 16 7.93 -7.29 -8.14
C GLY A 16 8.73 -6.05 -7.72
N SER A 17 8.30 -5.33 -6.68
CA SER A 17 8.99 -4.18 -6.10
C SER A 17 8.74 -4.12 -4.60
N GLU A 18 9.76 -3.72 -3.84
CA GLU A 18 9.71 -3.59 -2.37
C GLU A 18 9.11 -2.24 -1.96
N TYR A 19 7.81 -2.06 -2.23
CA TYR A 19 7.12 -0.81 -1.90
C TYR A 19 6.99 -0.58 -0.39
N GLY A 20 7.02 -1.63 0.43
CA GLY A 20 6.83 -1.53 1.88
C GLY A 20 7.77 -0.53 2.55
N ALA A 21 9.02 -0.42 2.08
CA ALA A 21 9.97 0.57 2.57
C ALA A 21 9.47 2.01 2.37
N ALA A 22 8.89 2.35 1.21
CA ALA A 22 8.37 3.69 0.94
C ALA A 22 7.19 4.04 1.86
N PHE A 23 6.29 3.08 2.07
CA PHE A 23 5.15 3.24 2.99
C PHE A 23 5.62 3.41 4.44
N LEU A 24 6.65 2.66 4.85
CA LEU A 24 7.22 2.76 6.19
C LEU A 24 7.90 4.12 6.44
N GLN A 25 8.70 4.61 5.47
CA GLN A 25 9.38 5.91 5.55
C GLN A 25 8.38 7.05 5.72
N GLN A 26 7.24 6.98 5.04
CA GLN A 26 6.15 7.95 5.10
C GLN A 26 5.20 7.71 6.30
N ARG A 27 5.49 6.70 7.14
CA ARG A 27 4.70 6.34 8.33
C ARG A 27 3.22 6.07 8.01
N ILE A 28 2.93 5.49 6.84
CA ILE A 28 1.57 5.14 6.44
C ILE A 28 1.06 4.01 7.34
N ASP A 29 0.07 4.32 8.18
CA ASP A 29 -0.66 3.33 8.97
C ASP A 29 -1.93 2.87 8.24
N GLY A 30 -2.62 1.87 8.80
CA GLY A 30 -3.78 1.26 8.15
C GLY A 30 -4.94 2.22 7.89
N ALA A 31 -5.16 3.23 8.74
CA ALA A 31 -6.25 4.19 8.54
C ALA A 31 -5.94 5.15 7.39
N MET A 32 -4.68 5.55 7.22
CA MET A 32 -4.23 6.30 6.04
C MET A 32 -4.29 5.44 4.78
N LEU A 33 -3.86 4.17 4.88
CA LEU A 33 -3.88 3.25 3.75
C LEU A 33 -5.29 3.02 3.20
N GLN A 34 -6.30 2.93 4.08
CA GLN A 34 -7.71 2.79 3.69
C GLN A 34 -8.27 4.01 2.93
N GLN A 35 -7.68 5.18 3.10
CA GLN A 35 -8.08 6.41 2.42
C GLN A 35 -7.22 6.70 1.18
N ALA A 36 -6.23 5.86 0.90
CA ALA A 36 -5.31 6.07 -0.20
C ALA A 36 -6.04 6.05 -1.55
N THR A 37 -5.72 7.02 -2.40
CA THR A 37 -6.17 7.09 -3.78
C THR A 37 -5.06 6.65 -4.74
N HIS A 38 -5.40 6.53 -6.04
CA HIS A 38 -4.37 6.32 -7.06
C HIS A 38 -3.31 7.44 -7.09
N GLY A 39 -3.68 8.68 -6.73
CA GLY A 39 -2.75 9.80 -6.65
C GLY A 39 -1.75 9.60 -5.52
N ASP A 40 -2.24 9.31 -4.32
CA ASP A 40 -1.40 9.08 -3.15
C ASP A 40 -0.39 7.95 -3.37
N LEU A 41 -0.83 6.84 -3.97
CA LEU A 41 0.05 5.71 -4.29
C LEU A 41 1.11 6.08 -5.32
N GLU A 42 0.79 6.94 -6.30
CA GLU A 42 1.76 7.43 -7.27
C GLU A 42 2.80 8.34 -6.60
N GLU A 43 2.38 9.21 -5.68
CA GLU A 43 3.27 10.07 -4.88
C GLU A 43 4.17 9.26 -3.93
N LEU A 44 3.70 8.11 -3.45
CA LEU A 44 4.50 7.15 -2.67
C LEU A 44 5.49 6.34 -3.52
N GLY A 45 5.53 6.56 -4.85
CA GLY A 45 6.47 5.89 -5.76
C GLY A 45 5.91 4.64 -6.45
N VAL A 46 4.61 4.34 -6.30
CA VAL A 46 3.95 3.26 -7.03
C VAL A 46 3.54 3.76 -8.43
N SER A 47 4.51 3.97 -9.31
CA SER A 47 4.29 4.57 -10.63
C SER A 47 3.52 3.67 -11.62
N LEU A 48 3.53 2.35 -11.41
CA LEU A 48 2.81 1.42 -12.27
C LEU A 48 1.32 1.37 -11.90
N ARG A 49 0.46 1.76 -12.85
CA ARG A 49 -1.01 1.77 -12.66
C ARG A 49 -1.55 0.41 -12.21
N LEU A 50 -1.03 -0.68 -12.78
CA LEU A 50 -1.44 -2.04 -12.41
C LEU A 50 -1.16 -2.34 -10.92
N HIS A 51 -0.01 -1.90 -10.41
CA HIS A 51 0.35 -2.10 -9.00
C HIS A 51 -0.57 -1.29 -8.09
N ARG A 52 -0.87 -0.03 -8.46
CA ARG A 52 -1.83 0.79 -7.70
C ARG A 52 -3.20 0.12 -7.60
N VAL A 53 -3.72 -0.41 -8.72
CA VAL A 53 -5.00 -1.15 -8.72
C VAL A 53 -4.94 -2.36 -7.79
N ARG A 54 -3.87 -3.17 -7.85
CA ARG A 54 -3.71 -4.35 -6.99
C ARG A 54 -3.63 -3.99 -5.51
N ILE A 55 -2.93 -2.92 -5.16
CA ILE A 55 -2.85 -2.42 -3.77
C ILE A 55 -4.23 -2.01 -3.26
N LEU A 56 -4.98 -1.18 -4.02
CA LEU A 56 -6.32 -0.73 -3.62
C LEU A 56 -7.33 -1.88 -3.49
N ASP A 57 -7.27 -2.84 -4.39
CA ASP A 57 -8.08 -4.06 -4.38
C ASP A 57 -7.78 -4.92 -3.13
N ALA A 58 -6.50 -5.07 -2.78
CA ALA A 58 -6.06 -5.78 -1.58
C ALA A 58 -6.48 -5.07 -0.28
N ILE A 59 -6.39 -3.74 -0.23
CA ILE A 59 -6.86 -2.93 0.91
C ILE A 59 -8.36 -3.12 1.13
N THR A 60 -9.14 -3.04 0.06
CA THR A 60 -10.61 -3.24 0.12
C THR A 60 -10.97 -4.65 0.59
N SER A 61 -10.22 -5.65 0.12
CA SER A 61 -10.43 -7.05 0.51
C SER A 61 -10.06 -7.31 1.98
N ALA A 62 -9.05 -6.61 2.51
CA ALA A 62 -8.60 -6.75 3.89
C ALA A 62 -9.52 -6.06 4.92
N ASP A 63 -10.32 -5.07 4.50
CA ASP A 63 -11.32 -4.41 5.36
C ASP A 63 -12.55 -5.30 5.62
N GLN A 64 -12.83 -6.22 4.70
CA GLN A 64 -14.00 -7.11 4.74
C GLN A 64 -13.73 -8.43 5.49
N GLY A 65 -12.56 -8.58 6.12
CA GLY A 65 -12.05 -9.83 6.70
C GLY A 65 -11.76 -9.75 8.20
#